data_AF-A0A4Q3URP0-F1
#
_entry.id   AF-A0A4Q3URP0-F1
#
_cell.length_a   1.000
_cell.length_b   1.000
_cell.length_c   1.000
_cell.angle_alpha   90.00
_cell.angle_beta   90.00
_cell.angle_gamma   90.00
#
_symmetry.space_group_name_H-M   'P 1'
#
loop_
_entity.id
_entity.type
_entity.pdbx_description
1 polymer ?
#
loop_
_entity_poly.entity_id
_entity_poly.type
_entity_poly.pdbx_seq_one_letter_code
_entity_poly.pdbx_strand_id
1 'polypeptide(L)'
;MNTLLAAGMLTLMAQGPAPESPTRPITLNFSDTDVAQIFRVIGLRTGTNIIYSGTEKLMVSLSYTANTTEEAVRSVSTAAGLSYRRVGVKTYVAAKPEALKKALSPYTRRARLASPGLMDAEAYFTKTLPDLTVLSATPRNIEVSGIQADIDSAQEILERLSRDADIAREEEAKLGPIVTDVVSLNLADASGIAQVVGQIWPTIKVIPITAAGAGGAG
;
A
#
# COMPACT_ATOMS: atom_id res chain seq x y z
N MET A 1 -39.50 -6.49 -55.24
CA MET A 1 -38.29 -6.34 -54.41
C MET A 1 -38.52 -5.14 -53.50
N ASN A 2 -38.79 -5.36 -52.20
CA ASN A 2 -37.80 -5.40 -51.10
C ASN A 2 -36.92 -4.13 -51.13
N THR A 3 -36.86 -3.27 -50.11
CA THR A 3 -36.75 -3.57 -48.68
C THR A 3 -37.04 -2.30 -47.84
N LEU A 4 -37.83 -2.46 -46.78
CA LEU A 4 -37.89 -1.58 -45.62
C LEU A 4 -36.53 -1.58 -44.91
N LEU A 5 -36.03 -0.43 -44.45
CA LEU A 5 -35.00 -0.36 -43.41
C LEU A 5 -35.34 0.76 -42.44
N ALA A 6 -35.65 0.31 -41.22
CA ALA A 6 -36.05 1.07 -40.07
C ALA A 6 -34.86 1.83 -39.47
N ALA A 7 -35.00 3.14 -39.32
CA ALA A 7 -34.13 3.96 -38.47
C ALA A 7 -34.70 3.98 -37.04
N GLY A 8 -34.53 2.87 -36.31
CA GLY A 8 -34.77 2.80 -34.88
C GLY A 8 -33.50 3.26 -34.14
N MET A 9 -33.42 4.55 -33.83
CA MET A 9 -32.33 5.12 -33.04
C MET A 9 -32.55 4.74 -31.57
N LEU A 10 -31.78 3.76 -31.10
CA LEU A 10 -31.81 3.26 -29.73
C LEU A 10 -31.12 4.29 -28.81
N THR A 11 -31.91 5.08 -28.08
CA THR A 11 -31.43 5.96 -27.01
C THR A 11 -30.90 5.10 -25.87
N LEU A 12 -29.57 4.97 -25.76
CA LEU A 12 -28.92 4.47 -24.55
C LEU A 12 -29.17 5.47 -23.42
N MET A 13 -30.08 5.11 -22.51
CA MET A 13 -30.21 5.76 -21.21
C MET A 13 -28.91 5.53 -20.43
N ALA A 14 -28.13 6.59 -20.27
CA ALA A 14 -27.06 6.69 -19.30
C ALA A 14 -27.64 6.47 -17.90
N GLN A 15 -27.48 5.26 -17.34
CA GLN A 15 -27.65 5.04 -15.91
C GLN A 15 -26.49 5.75 -15.22
N GLY A 16 -26.73 6.98 -14.76
CA GLY A 16 -25.86 7.64 -13.81
C GLY A 16 -25.70 6.78 -12.55
N PRO A 17 -24.58 6.90 -11.82
CA PRO A 17 -24.39 6.17 -10.57
C PRO A 17 -25.56 6.46 -9.63
N ALA A 18 -26.20 5.40 -9.12
CA ALA A 18 -27.31 5.52 -8.20
C ALA A 18 -26.91 6.40 -7.00
N PRO A 19 -27.77 7.34 -6.55
CA PRO A 19 -27.49 8.13 -5.37
C PRO A 19 -27.32 7.21 -4.17
N GLU A 20 -26.16 7.29 -3.52
CA GLU A 20 -25.88 6.60 -2.27
C GLU A 20 -26.99 6.97 -1.27
N SER A 21 -27.71 5.97 -0.77
CA SER A 21 -28.81 6.20 0.16
C SER A 21 -28.31 6.99 1.37
N PRO A 22 -29.03 8.03 1.84
CA PRO A 22 -28.59 8.85 2.96
C PRO A 22 -28.39 7.97 4.19
N THR A 23 -27.13 7.86 4.63
CA THR A 23 -26.75 7.10 5.82
C THR A 23 -27.36 7.80 7.03
N ARG A 24 -28.40 7.19 7.61
CA ARG A 24 -29.06 7.75 8.79
C ARG A 24 -28.09 7.68 9.98
N PRO A 25 -27.96 8.76 10.78
CA PRO A 25 -27.10 8.74 11.96
C PRO A 25 -27.48 7.63 12.93
N ILE A 26 -26.44 7.03 13.54
CA ILE A 26 -26.53 5.96 14.52
C ILE A 26 -26.32 6.56 15.90
N THR A 27 -27.41 6.87 16.59
CA THR A 27 -27.38 7.23 18.01
C THR A 27 -27.15 5.98 18.86
N LEU A 28 -26.11 6.01 19.69
CA LEU A 28 -25.71 5.01 20.67
C LEU A 28 -25.88 5.64 22.05
N ASN A 29 -26.72 5.05 22.89
CA ASN A 29 -26.87 5.47 24.28
C ASN A 29 -26.93 4.23 25.16
N PHE A 30 -25.83 3.96 25.84
CA PHE A 30 -25.61 2.79 26.67
C PHE A 30 -25.07 3.23 28.02
N SER A 31 -25.54 2.56 29.07
CA SER A 31 -25.05 2.73 30.43
C SER A 31 -24.78 1.35 30.99
N ASP A 32 -23.56 1.13 31.49
CA ASP A 32 -23.11 -0.11 32.11
C ASP A 32 -23.49 -1.36 31.28
N THR A 33 -23.24 -1.29 29.98
CA THR A 33 -23.65 -2.32 29.02
C THR A 33 -22.45 -3.10 28.53
N ASP A 34 -22.63 -4.41 28.34
CA ASP A 34 -21.59 -5.29 27.79
C ASP A 34 -21.24 -4.85 26.35
N VAL A 35 -19.96 -4.67 26.07
CA VAL A 35 -19.42 -4.35 24.75
C VAL A 35 -19.89 -5.35 23.68
N ALA A 36 -19.99 -6.65 24.01
CA ALA A 36 -20.50 -7.65 23.09
C ALA A 36 -21.96 -7.38 22.70
N GLN A 37 -22.79 -6.90 23.64
CA GLN A 37 -24.16 -6.50 23.37
C GLN A 37 -24.22 -5.23 22.53
N ILE A 38 -23.37 -4.25 22.82
CA ILE A 38 -23.30 -3.00 22.05
C ILE A 38 -22.93 -3.31 20.59
N PHE A 39 -21.90 -4.13 20.34
CA PHE A 39 -21.52 -4.54 18.99
C PHE A 39 -22.63 -5.30 18.27
N ARG A 40 -23.36 -6.17 18.98
CA ARG A 40 -24.53 -6.85 18.41
C ARG A 40 -25.61 -5.86 17.98
N VAL A 41 -25.91 -4.85 18.79
CA VAL A 41 -26.90 -3.81 18.45
C VAL A 41 -26.46 -3.01 17.22
N ILE A 42 -25.18 -2.61 17.16
CA ILE A 42 -24.62 -1.92 16.00
C ILE A 42 -24.75 -2.80 14.74
N GLY A 43 -24.38 -4.08 14.84
CA GLY A 43 -24.46 -5.02 13.73
C GLY A 43 -25.89 -5.20 13.22
N LEU A 44 -26.85 -5.38 14.12
CA LEU A 44 -28.28 -5.50 13.79
C LEU A 44 -28.83 -4.25 13.11
N ARG A 45 -28.45 -3.05 13.58
CA ARG A 45 -28.94 -1.78 13.02
C ARG A 45 -28.33 -1.45 11.67
N THR A 46 -27.09 -1.86 11.43
CA THR A 46 -26.33 -1.48 10.24
C THR A 46 -26.23 -2.59 9.19
N GLY A 47 -26.65 -3.82 9.53
CA GLY A 47 -26.48 -4.99 8.68
C GLY A 47 -25.01 -5.39 8.53
N THR A 48 -24.19 -5.11 9.55
CA THR A 48 -22.74 -5.33 9.51
C THR A 48 -22.35 -6.44 10.47
N ASN A 49 -21.45 -7.32 10.05
CA ASN A 49 -20.97 -8.41 10.88
C ASN A 49 -19.86 -7.89 11.80
N ILE A 50 -20.05 -7.97 13.11
CA ILE A 50 -19.03 -7.56 14.08
C ILE A 50 -18.65 -8.77 14.91
N ILE A 51 -17.39 -9.15 14.84
CA ILE A 51 -16.82 -10.30 15.54
C ILE A 51 -15.99 -9.76 16.70
N TYR A 52 -16.46 -10.02 17.92
CA TYR A 52 -15.72 -9.69 19.14
C TYR A 52 -14.97 -10.94 19.62
N SER A 53 -13.65 -10.85 19.69
CA SER A 53 -12.78 -11.92 20.19
C SER A 53 -12.24 -11.56 21.57
N GLY A 54 -13.15 -11.54 22.56
CA GLY A 54 -12.82 -11.34 23.97
C GLY A 54 -13.65 -12.27 24.83
N THR A 55 -13.01 -12.86 25.84
CA THR A 55 -13.66 -13.71 26.85
C THR A 55 -14.15 -12.91 28.06
N GLU A 56 -13.68 -11.68 28.19
CA GLU A 56 -14.00 -10.79 29.30
C GLU A 56 -15.27 -9.99 29.01
N LYS A 57 -16.10 -9.85 30.05
CA LYS A 57 -17.23 -8.92 30.05
C LYS A 57 -16.70 -7.52 30.33
N LEU A 58 -16.63 -6.71 29.28
CA LEU A 58 -16.25 -5.30 29.37
C LEU A 58 -17.54 -4.47 29.42
N MET A 59 -17.72 -3.71 30.49
CA MET A 59 -18.85 -2.79 30.64
C MET A 59 -18.45 -1.41 30.16
N VAL A 60 -19.28 -0.79 29.32
CA VAL A 60 -19.06 0.56 28.81
C VAL A 60 -20.35 1.37 28.93
N SER A 61 -20.17 2.64 29.32
CA SER A 61 -21.20 3.67 29.25
C SER A 61 -20.80 4.68 28.18
N LEU A 62 -21.64 4.84 27.14
CA LEU A 62 -21.37 5.72 26.01
C LEU A 62 -22.67 6.36 25.53
N SER A 63 -22.65 7.68 25.39
CA SER A 63 -23.69 8.44 24.68
C SER A 63 -23.02 9.17 23.52
N TYR A 64 -23.29 8.71 22.30
CA TYR A 64 -22.61 9.17 21.10
C TYR A 64 -23.47 8.99 19.86
N THR A 65 -23.40 9.92 18.90
CA THR A 65 -24.05 9.78 17.59
C THR A 65 -22.99 9.63 16.52
N ALA A 66 -22.93 8.45 15.91
CA ALA A 66 -22.03 8.15 14.82
C ALA A 66 -22.72 8.38 13.47
N ASN A 67 -21.99 8.91 12.49
CA ASN A 67 -22.49 9.08 11.12
C ASN A 67 -22.31 7.80 10.31
N THR A 68 -21.31 6.98 10.65
CA THR A 68 -21.00 5.73 9.94
C THR A 68 -20.92 4.55 10.90
N THR A 69 -21.12 3.33 10.37
CA THR A 69 -20.90 2.10 11.14
C THR A 69 -19.47 2.01 11.65
N GLU A 70 -18.50 2.40 10.84
CA GLU A 70 -17.10 2.35 11.24
C GLU A 70 -16.83 3.27 12.43
N GLU A 71 -17.37 4.49 12.41
CA GLU A 71 -17.26 5.44 13.50
C GLU A 71 -17.92 4.92 14.79
N ALA A 72 -19.07 4.25 14.67
CA ALA A 72 -19.72 3.58 15.81
C ALA A 72 -18.83 2.47 16.41
N VAL A 73 -18.28 1.59 15.55
CA VAL A 73 -17.39 0.50 15.97
C VAL A 73 -16.12 1.05 16.60
N ARG A 74 -15.53 2.10 16.01
CA ARG A 74 -14.35 2.80 16.52
C ARG A 74 -14.61 3.37 17.90
N SER A 75 -15.67 4.14 18.09
CA SER A 75 -15.98 4.77 19.38
C SER A 75 -16.17 3.75 20.50
N VAL A 76 -16.90 2.67 20.24
CA VAL A 76 -17.11 1.59 21.23
C VAL A 76 -15.80 0.85 21.52
N SER A 77 -15.02 0.53 20.49
CA SER A 77 -13.73 -0.16 20.65
C SER A 77 -12.76 0.67 21.48
N THR A 78 -12.62 1.96 21.17
CA THR A 78 -11.75 2.88 21.92
C THR A 78 -12.20 3.01 23.38
N ALA A 79 -13.51 3.15 23.63
CA ALA A 79 -14.05 3.25 24.98
C ALA A 79 -13.78 1.99 25.83
N ALA A 80 -13.71 0.81 25.19
CA ALA A 80 -13.41 -0.45 25.85
C ALA A 80 -11.92 -0.85 25.81
N GLY A 81 -11.03 -0.01 25.30
CA GLY A 81 -9.60 -0.34 25.18
C GLY A 81 -9.30 -1.46 24.18
N LEU A 82 -10.17 -1.65 23.18
CA LEU A 82 -10.05 -2.64 22.13
C LEU A 82 -9.49 -1.99 20.85
N SER A 83 -8.81 -2.82 20.06
CA SER A 83 -8.47 -2.48 18.68
C SER A 83 -9.44 -3.17 17.73
N TYR A 84 -9.75 -2.53 16.62
CA TYR A 84 -10.62 -3.09 15.60
C TYR A 84 -9.97 -3.02 14.22
N ARG A 85 -10.33 -3.98 13.36
CA ARG A 85 -9.92 -4.03 11.95
C ARG A 85 -11.10 -4.42 11.08
N ARG A 86 -11.21 -3.76 9.91
CA ARG A 86 -12.21 -4.12 8.89
C ARG A 86 -11.69 -5.29 8.08
N VAL A 87 -12.51 -6.32 7.95
CA VAL A 87 -12.23 -7.52 7.17
C VAL A 87 -13.29 -7.64 6.07
N GLY A 88 -12.91 -7.40 4.82
CA GLY A 88 -13.86 -7.40 3.71
C GLY A 88 -14.80 -6.19 3.72
N VAL A 89 -15.99 -6.34 3.15
CA VAL A 89 -16.89 -5.21 2.85
C VAL A 89 -17.70 -4.76 4.08
N LYS A 90 -18.24 -5.71 4.84
CA LYS A 90 -19.17 -5.47 5.95
C LYS A 90 -18.84 -6.31 7.18
N THR A 91 -17.56 -6.66 7.39
CA THR A 91 -17.15 -7.38 8.60
C THR A 91 -16.10 -6.59 9.35
N TYR A 92 -16.28 -6.48 10.67
CA TYR A 92 -15.31 -5.88 11.59
C TYR A 92 -14.91 -6.91 12.62
N VAL A 93 -13.62 -6.98 12.92
CA VAL A 93 -13.07 -7.81 13.99
C VAL A 93 -12.55 -6.89 15.08
N ALA A 94 -13.05 -7.03 16.29
CA ALA A 94 -12.64 -6.26 17.46
C ALA A 94 -12.05 -7.19 18.52
N ALA A 95 -10.87 -6.87 19.02
CA ALA A 95 -10.15 -7.66 20.02
C ALA A 95 -9.18 -6.78 20.81
N LYS A 96 -8.61 -7.31 21.90
CA LYS A 96 -7.46 -6.67 22.55
C LYS A 96 -6.29 -6.58 21.55
N PRO A 97 -5.43 -5.55 21.63
CA PRO A 97 -4.30 -5.38 20.70
C PRO A 97 -3.44 -6.65 20.57
N GLU A 98 -3.15 -7.31 21.69
CA GLU A 98 -2.34 -8.54 21.75
C GLU A 98 -3.02 -9.74 21.08
N ALA A 99 -4.36 -9.81 21.12
CA ALA A 99 -5.15 -10.90 20.57
C ALA A 99 -5.60 -10.65 19.13
N LEU A 100 -5.48 -9.42 18.63
CA LEU A 100 -5.99 -9.01 17.33
C LEU A 100 -5.35 -9.82 16.18
N LYS A 101 -4.02 -9.99 16.20
CA LYS A 101 -3.31 -10.78 15.17
C LYS A 101 -3.82 -12.22 15.07
N LYS A 102 -4.11 -12.84 16.22
CA LYS A 102 -4.70 -14.19 16.29
C LYS A 102 -6.15 -14.20 15.78
N ALA A 103 -6.94 -13.18 16.13
CA ALA A 103 -8.31 -13.03 15.67
C ALA A 103 -8.41 -12.77 14.15
N LEU A 104 -7.38 -12.15 13.56
CA LEU A 104 -7.30 -11.88 12.12
C LEU A 104 -6.75 -13.05 11.29
N SER A 105 -6.05 -13.99 11.92
CA SER A 105 -5.47 -15.18 11.25
C SER A 105 -6.41 -15.90 10.29
N PRO A 106 -7.68 -16.23 10.63
CA PRO A 106 -8.60 -16.91 9.70
C PRO A 106 -9.04 -16.05 8.50
N TYR A 107 -8.78 -14.75 8.55
CA TYR A 107 -9.13 -13.79 7.50
C TYR A 107 -7.94 -13.36 6.66
N THR A 108 -6.74 -13.83 6.99
CA THR A 108 -5.54 -13.57 6.20
C THR A 108 -5.62 -14.29 4.86
N ARG A 109 -5.19 -13.61 3.81
CA ARG A 109 -5.02 -14.17 2.47
C ARG A 109 -3.57 -14.00 2.05
N ARG A 110 -3.12 -14.88 1.15
CA ARG A 110 -1.83 -14.72 0.49
C ARG A 110 -2.05 -14.03 -0.85
N ALA A 111 -1.23 -13.03 -1.13
CA ALA A 111 -1.22 -12.36 -2.42
C ALA A 111 0.22 -12.20 -2.90
N ARG A 112 0.39 -12.31 -4.21
CA ARG A 112 1.65 -11.98 -4.89
C ARG A 112 1.49 -10.60 -5.51
N LEU A 113 2.34 -9.67 -5.09
CA LEU A 113 2.39 -8.30 -5.58
C LEU A 113 3.63 -8.12 -6.45
N ALA A 114 3.51 -7.34 -7.53
CA ALA A 114 4.66 -6.97 -8.35
C ALA A 114 5.51 -5.94 -7.60
N SER A 115 6.84 -6.13 -7.58
CA SER A 115 7.77 -5.22 -6.91
C SER A 115 8.64 -4.49 -7.92
N PRO A 116 8.83 -3.16 -7.79
CA PRO A 116 9.76 -2.41 -8.63
C PRO A 116 11.23 -2.58 -8.22
N GLY A 117 11.59 -3.69 -7.54
CA GLY A 117 12.96 -3.94 -7.10
C GLY A 117 13.28 -3.45 -5.68
N LEU A 118 12.30 -3.44 -4.76
CA LEU A 118 12.58 -3.17 -3.35
C LEU A 118 13.46 -4.29 -2.76
N MET A 119 14.74 -4.01 -2.47
CA MET A 119 15.65 -4.98 -1.85
C MET A 119 15.28 -5.25 -0.38
N ASP A 120 14.65 -4.29 0.31
CA ASP A 120 14.23 -4.39 1.72
C ASP A 120 12.71 -4.26 1.90
N ALA A 121 11.93 -4.95 1.06
CA ALA A 121 10.47 -4.93 1.14
C ALA A 121 9.95 -5.34 2.54
N GLU A 122 10.58 -6.33 3.17
CA GLU A 122 10.16 -6.84 4.48
C GLU A 122 10.25 -5.76 5.57
N ALA A 123 11.38 -5.06 5.68
CA ALA A 123 11.55 -4.00 6.67
C ALA A 123 10.59 -2.83 6.43
N TYR A 124 10.38 -2.47 5.15
CA TYR A 124 9.48 -1.39 4.78
C TYR A 124 8.03 -1.71 5.13
N PHE A 125 7.55 -2.90 4.78
CA PHE A 125 6.18 -3.30 5.08
C PHE A 125 5.97 -3.59 6.56
N THR A 126 6.94 -4.16 7.28
CA THR A 126 6.81 -4.36 8.73
C THR A 126 6.66 -3.05 9.49
N LYS A 127 7.35 -1.99 9.04
CA LYS A 127 7.24 -0.64 9.62
C LYS A 127 5.92 0.03 9.28
N THR A 128 5.44 -0.15 8.05
CA THR A 128 4.28 0.59 7.53
C THR A 128 2.95 -0.12 7.82
N LEU A 129 2.96 -1.46 7.78
CA LEU A 129 1.81 -2.35 7.90
C LEU A 129 2.18 -3.52 8.86
N PRO A 130 2.13 -3.30 10.18
CA PRO A 130 2.57 -4.31 11.17
C PRO A 130 1.73 -5.60 11.20
N ASP A 131 0.51 -5.54 10.65
CA ASP A 131 -0.40 -6.67 10.53
C ASP A 131 -0.16 -7.49 9.24
N LEU A 132 0.62 -6.97 8.29
CA LEU A 132 0.98 -7.64 7.05
C LEU A 132 2.31 -8.38 7.21
N THR A 133 2.31 -9.67 6.89
CA THR A 133 3.50 -10.52 6.96
C THR A 133 4.06 -10.75 5.56
N VAL A 134 5.32 -10.39 5.33
CA VAL A 134 6.00 -10.71 4.07
C VAL A 134 6.52 -12.14 4.16
N LEU A 135 6.13 -13.00 3.21
CA LEU A 135 6.54 -14.41 3.16
C LEU A 135 7.78 -14.60 2.29
N SER A 136 7.85 -13.87 1.17
CA SER A 136 9.03 -13.85 0.31
C SER A 136 9.13 -12.53 -0.43
N ALA A 137 10.35 -12.03 -0.63
CA ALA A 137 10.62 -10.86 -1.46
C ALA A 137 11.64 -11.24 -2.53
N THR A 138 11.25 -11.11 -3.79
CA THR A 138 12.13 -11.20 -4.94
C THR A 138 12.17 -9.85 -5.65
N PRO A 139 13.21 -9.55 -6.45
CA PRO A 139 13.33 -8.26 -7.13
C PRO A 139 12.13 -7.89 -8.02
N ARG A 140 11.31 -8.88 -8.43
CA ARG A 140 10.14 -8.66 -9.29
C ARG A 140 8.81 -8.93 -8.60
N ASN A 141 8.78 -9.72 -7.53
CA ASN A 141 7.56 -10.13 -6.87
C ASN A 141 7.74 -10.22 -5.36
N ILE A 142 6.76 -9.76 -4.60
CA ILE A 142 6.69 -9.92 -3.15
C ILE A 142 5.45 -10.75 -2.84
N GLU A 143 5.62 -11.83 -2.08
CA GLU A 143 4.51 -12.60 -1.53
C GLU A 143 4.21 -12.10 -0.13
N VAL A 144 2.98 -11.64 0.07
CA VAL A 144 2.49 -11.08 1.33
C VAL A 144 1.33 -11.91 1.85
N SER A 145 1.18 -11.95 3.17
CA SER A 145 0.05 -12.54 3.86
C SER A 145 -0.54 -11.53 4.83
N GLY A 146 -1.80 -11.18 4.66
CA GLY A 146 -2.48 -10.17 5.46
C GLY A 146 -3.98 -10.13 5.17
N ILE A 147 -4.68 -9.20 5.79
CA ILE A 147 -6.07 -8.93 5.42
C ILE A 147 -6.14 -8.22 4.06
N GLN A 148 -7.27 -8.33 3.37
CA GLN A 148 -7.44 -7.73 2.04
C GLN A 148 -7.11 -6.23 2.03
N ALA A 149 -7.53 -5.49 3.05
CA ALA A 149 -7.26 -4.06 3.14
C ALA A 149 -5.75 -3.74 3.19
N ASP A 150 -4.95 -4.56 3.87
CA ASP A 150 -3.50 -4.36 3.95
C ASP A 150 -2.82 -4.76 2.64
N ILE A 151 -3.32 -5.80 1.97
CA ILE A 151 -2.86 -6.21 0.64
C ILE A 151 -3.13 -5.11 -0.39
N ASP A 152 -4.34 -4.54 -0.39
CA ASP A 152 -4.73 -3.45 -1.28
C ASP A 152 -3.84 -2.22 -1.02
N SER A 153 -3.61 -1.87 0.26
CA SER A 153 -2.71 -0.77 0.64
C SER A 153 -1.27 -1.02 0.19
N ALA A 154 -0.77 -2.25 0.36
CA ALA A 154 0.56 -2.63 -0.08
C ALA A 154 0.70 -2.55 -1.61
N GLN A 155 -0.34 -2.97 -2.34
CA GLN A 155 -0.38 -2.85 -3.80
C GLN A 155 -0.34 -1.38 -4.24
N GLU A 156 -1.15 -0.51 -3.64
CA GLU A 156 -1.17 0.92 -3.95
C GLU A 156 0.19 1.58 -3.71
N ILE A 157 0.87 1.23 -2.61
CA ILE A 157 2.21 1.72 -2.32
C ILE A 157 3.20 1.26 -3.41
N LEU A 158 3.14 -0.01 -3.82
CA LEU A 158 4.02 -0.55 -4.85
C LEU A 158 3.75 0.08 -6.23
N GLU A 159 2.49 0.32 -6.58
CA GLU A 159 2.10 0.99 -7.83
C GLU A 159 2.54 2.46 -7.87
N ARG A 160 2.57 3.13 -6.72
CA ARG A 160 3.15 4.48 -6.62
C ARG A 160 4.66 4.43 -6.85
N LEU A 161 5.35 3.51 -6.17
CA LEU A 161 6.80 3.34 -6.30
C LEU A 161 7.22 2.91 -7.71
N SER A 162 6.43 2.08 -8.38
CA SER A 162 6.72 1.67 -9.76
C SER A 162 6.59 2.84 -10.73
N ARG A 163 5.56 3.69 -10.57
CA ARG A 163 5.41 4.91 -11.37
C ARG A 163 6.60 5.84 -11.19
N ASP A 164 7.04 6.06 -9.95
CA ASP A 164 8.21 6.91 -9.67
C ASP A 164 9.49 6.32 -10.31
N ALA A 165 9.65 5.00 -10.26
CA ALA A 165 10.79 4.32 -10.90
C ALA A 165 10.76 4.39 -12.44
N ASP A 166 9.59 4.33 -13.05
CA ASP A 166 9.44 4.45 -14.50
C ASP A 166 9.73 5.90 -14.97
N ILE A 167 9.28 6.90 -14.20
CA ILE A 167 9.61 8.31 -14.45
C ILE A 167 11.13 8.53 -14.37
N ALA A 168 11.78 8.01 -13.33
CA ALA A 168 13.24 8.11 -13.17
C ALA A 168 13.99 7.47 -14.36
N ARG A 169 13.56 6.29 -14.81
CA ARG A 169 14.15 5.64 -16.00
C ARG A 169 13.92 6.44 -17.28
N GLU A 170 12.76 7.10 -17.43
CA GLU A 170 12.49 7.95 -18.58
C GLU A 170 13.35 9.22 -18.56
N GLU A 171 13.56 9.84 -17.40
CA GLU A 171 14.49 10.96 -17.24
C GLU A 171 15.94 10.54 -17.55
N GLU A 172 16.40 9.40 -17.05
CA GLU A 172 17.70 8.82 -17.40
C GLU A 172 17.81 8.53 -18.90
N ALA A 173 16.76 8.00 -19.53
CA ALA A 173 16.74 7.75 -20.97
C ALA A 173 16.78 9.06 -21.79
N LYS A 174 16.13 10.13 -21.30
CA LYS A 174 16.16 11.46 -21.91
C LYS A 174 17.51 12.16 -21.76
N LEU A 175 18.25 11.87 -20.69
CA LEU A 175 19.63 12.34 -20.49
C LEU A 175 20.62 11.71 -21.49
N GLY A 176 20.18 10.71 -22.27
CA GLY A 176 21.01 9.98 -23.22
C GLY A 176 22.04 9.10 -22.52
N PRO A 177 22.64 8.12 -23.23
CA PRO A 177 23.73 7.36 -22.65
C PRO A 177 24.87 8.32 -22.30
N ILE A 178 25.30 8.33 -21.04
CA ILE A 178 26.61 8.90 -20.67
C ILE A 178 27.63 8.03 -21.40
N VAL A 179 28.05 8.47 -22.59
CA VAL A 179 29.07 7.79 -23.40
C VAL A 179 30.38 7.92 -22.63
N THR A 180 30.64 6.92 -21.79
CA THR A 180 31.90 6.77 -21.07
C THR A 180 32.80 5.93 -21.97
N ASP A 181 33.60 6.59 -22.79
CA ASP A 181 34.59 5.92 -23.63
C ASP A 181 35.92 5.81 -22.85
N VAL A 182 36.43 4.59 -22.73
CA VAL A 182 37.65 4.30 -21.98
C VAL A 182 38.80 4.19 -22.98
N VAL A 183 39.56 5.28 -23.11
CA VAL A 183 40.73 5.32 -23.99
C VAL A 183 41.97 4.84 -23.25
N SER A 184 42.52 3.71 -23.70
CA SER A 184 43.80 3.21 -23.19
C SER A 184 44.97 3.98 -23.80
N LEU A 185 45.83 4.55 -22.95
CA LEU A 185 46.99 5.33 -23.37
C LEU A 185 48.26 4.48 -23.21
N ASN A 186 48.98 4.25 -24.31
CA ASN A 186 50.19 3.42 -24.31
C ASN A 186 51.49 4.19 -24.01
N LEU A 187 51.49 5.51 -24.22
CA LEU A 187 52.72 6.32 -24.27
C LEU A 187 52.63 7.62 -23.46
N ALA A 188 51.45 7.97 -22.96
CA ALA A 188 51.18 9.24 -22.31
C ALA A 188 50.52 9.06 -20.96
N ASP A 189 50.83 9.95 -20.02
CA ASP A 189 50.25 9.96 -18.68
C ASP A 189 48.77 10.39 -18.72
N ALA A 190 47.92 9.62 -18.06
CA ALA A 190 46.47 9.83 -18.05
C ALA A 190 46.08 11.15 -17.37
N SER A 191 46.83 11.59 -16.35
CA SER A 191 46.57 12.85 -15.65
C SER A 191 46.90 14.06 -16.52
N GLY A 192 48.02 14.00 -17.25
CA GLY A 192 48.41 15.06 -18.19
C GLY A 192 47.39 15.24 -19.32
N ILE A 193 46.92 14.14 -19.91
CA ILE A 193 45.91 14.20 -20.98
C ILE A 193 44.56 14.67 -20.44
N ALA A 194 44.13 14.21 -19.26
CA ALA A 194 42.88 14.67 -18.65
C ALA A 194 42.85 16.20 -18.44
N GLN A 195 43.98 16.79 -18.03
CA GLN A 195 44.09 18.23 -17.82
C GLN A 195 43.98 19.02 -19.14
N VAL A 196 44.66 18.56 -20.20
CA VAL A 196 44.61 19.20 -21.52
C VAL A 196 43.20 19.10 -22.13
N VAL A 197 42.58 17.91 -22.06
CA VAL A 197 41.23 17.70 -22.58
C VAL A 197 40.20 18.54 -21.81
N GLY A 198 40.34 18.66 -20.49
CA GLY A 198 39.47 19.51 -19.67
C GLY A 198 39.63 21.01 -19.95
N GLN A 199 40.81 21.47 -20.38
CA GLN A 199 41.03 22.86 -20.79
C GLN A 199 40.44 23.18 -22.16
N ILE A 200 40.47 22.22 -23.09
CA ILE A 200 39.97 22.40 -24.46
C ILE A 200 38.44 22.23 -24.50
N TRP A 201 37.89 21.27 -23.75
CA TRP A 201 36.45 21.00 -23.66
C TRP A 201 35.97 21.01 -22.22
N PRO A 202 35.63 22.19 -21.66
CA PRO A 202 35.20 22.32 -20.26
C PRO A 202 33.86 21.64 -19.97
N THR A 203 33.12 21.23 -21.01
CA THR A 203 31.86 20.49 -20.90
C THR A 203 32.05 18.97 -20.74
N ILE A 204 33.27 18.45 -20.92
CA ILE A 204 33.57 17.01 -20.80
C ILE A 204 34.24 16.75 -19.45
N LYS A 205 33.69 15.83 -18.66
CA LYS A 205 34.34 15.35 -17.42
C LYS A 205 35.26 14.18 -17.74
N VAL A 206 36.56 14.36 -17.55
CA VAL A 206 37.57 13.31 -17.73
C VAL A 206 38.07 12.84 -16.37
N ILE A 207 38.02 11.53 -16.10
CA ILE A 207 38.54 10.93 -14.88
C ILE A 207 39.75 10.08 -15.26
N PRO A 208 40.98 10.43 -14.84
CA PRO A 208 42.15 9.61 -15.09
C PRO A 208 42.08 8.34 -14.23
N ILE A 209 42.09 7.17 -14.88
CA ILE A 209 42.18 5.87 -14.20
C ILE A 209 43.62 5.37 -14.41
N THR A 210 44.45 5.46 -13.38
CA THR A 210 45.79 4.86 -13.41
C THR A 210 45.70 3.40 -12.97
N ALA A 211 46.34 2.49 -13.71
CA ALA A 211 46.44 1.07 -13.35
C ALA A 211 47.36 0.81 -12.12
N ALA A 212 47.60 1.82 -11.29
CA ALA A 212 48.39 1.74 -10.06
C ALA A 212 47.46 1.52 -8.87
N GLY A 213 46.84 0.34 -8.80
CA GLY A 213 45.92 -0.01 -7.72
C GLY A 213 45.56 -1.49 -7.59
N ALA A 214 46.19 -2.38 -8.36
CA ALA A 214 46.05 -3.83 -8.20
C ALA A 214 47.41 -4.41 -7.79
N GLY A 215 47.74 -4.34 -6.49
CA GLY A 215 49.00 -4.88 -5.96
C GLY A 215 49.30 -4.56 -4.50
N GLY A 216 48.50 -5.10 -3.58
CA GLY A 216 48.91 -5.69 -2.28
C GLY A 216 49.77 -4.94 -1.24
N ALA A 217 49.24 -4.99 -0.01
CA ALA A 217 49.89 -5.33 1.27
C ALA A 217 50.41 -4.20 2.19
N GLY A 218 50.00 -4.30 3.47
CA GLY A 218 50.72 -3.75 4.64
C GLY A 218 50.05 -2.58 5.32
#